data_AF-A0A8J7CNS3-F1
#
_entry.id   AF-A0A8J7CNS3-F1
#
_cell.length_a   1.000
_cell.length_b   1.000
_cell.length_c   1.000
_cell.angle_alpha   90.00
_cell.angle_beta   90.00
_cell.angle_gamma   90.00
#
_symmetry.space_group_name_H-M   'P 1'
#
loop_
_entity.id
_entity.type
_entity.pdbx_description
1 polymer ?
#
loop_
_entity_poly.entity_id
_entity_poly.type
_entity_poly.pdbx_seq_one_letter_code
_entity_poly.pdbx_strand_id
1 'polypeptide(L)'
;MKRLLLPVVCLVLTLSACEDSEEGAREQQAIASKAAMMQNRAAQQYSARNSLQYWGRYQASSVRDDPYVVHLDRDTTFRFVPRDGATITGIYQWDLSGSNVTLKDDRDRIIARFFVGENYIRRIDKGPWEGRILRKVMFHRPQP
;
A
#
# COMPACT_ATOMS: atom_id res chain seq x y z
N MET A 1 -48.78 54.14 18.96
CA MET A 1 -48.10 53.16 19.84
C MET A 1 -46.65 53.04 19.35
N LYS A 2 -45.69 53.68 20.06
CA LYS A 2 -44.55 53.05 20.77
C LYS A 2 -43.80 52.00 19.92
N ARG A 3 -42.72 52.38 19.22
CA ARG A 3 -41.28 52.50 19.64
C ARG A 3 -40.56 51.15 19.78
N LEU A 4 -39.47 50.96 19.02
CA LEU A 4 -38.07 50.78 19.51
C LEU A 4 -37.13 50.67 18.27
N LEU A 5 -36.28 51.67 18.00
CA LEU A 5 -34.85 51.81 18.39
C LEU A 5 -33.91 50.89 17.58
N LEU A 6 -33.38 51.34 16.43
CA LEU A 6 -32.10 52.05 16.16
C LEU A 6 -30.83 51.17 16.17
N PRO A 7 -29.86 51.52 15.30
CA PRO A 7 -28.80 50.68 14.74
C PRO A 7 -27.45 50.90 15.41
N VAL A 8 -26.49 49.98 15.20
CA VAL A 8 -25.10 50.15 15.64
C VAL A 8 -24.16 49.67 14.53
N VAL A 9 -23.61 50.67 13.84
CA VAL A 9 -22.17 50.85 13.54
C VAL A 9 -21.58 50.05 12.36
N CYS A 10 -21.40 50.81 11.27
CA CYS A 10 -20.28 50.73 10.36
C CYS A 10 -18.96 50.45 11.10
N LEU A 11 -18.18 49.44 10.70
CA LEU A 11 -16.74 49.53 10.85
C LEU A 11 -16.02 48.69 9.77
N VAL A 12 -15.51 49.42 8.78
CA VAL A 12 -14.23 49.21 8.10
C VAL A 12 -14.18 48.13 7.02
N LEU A 13 -14.51 48.61 5.82
CA LEU A 13 -13.66 48.43 4.63
C LEU A 13 -12.18 48.67 4.98
N THR A 14 -11.42 47.59 5.06
CA THR A 14 -10.01 47.50 4.65
C THR A 14 -10.00 46.25 3.75
N LEU A 15 -9.88 46.28 2.42
CA LEU A 15 -8.95 47.03 1.56
C LEU A 15 -7.63 47.32 2.28
N SER A 16 -7.06 46.29 2.90
CA SER A 16 -5.62 46.18 2.93
C SER A 16 -5.23 45.51 1.62
N ALA A 17 -4.50 46.26 0.79
CA ALA A 17 -3.58 45.67 -0.14
C ALA A 17 -2.77 44.58 0.58
N CYS A 18 -2.87 43.35 0.09
CA CYS A 18 -1.78 42.39 0.15
C CYS A 18 -1.42 42.12 -1.31
N GLU A 19 -0.79 43.10 -1.95
CA GLU A 19 0.36 42.78 -2.79
C GLU A 19 1.35 42.04 -1.87
N ASP A 20 1.90 40.91 -2.34
CA ASP A 20 2.59 39.85 -1.58
C ASP A 20 1.74 38.86 -0.76
N SER A 21 1.32 37.77 -1.40
CA SER A 21 1.27 36.46 -0.72
C SER A 21 1.38 35.28 -1.70
N GLU A 22 2.26 35.38 -2.70
CA GLU A 22 2.77 34.14 -3.31
C GLU A 22 3.71 33.40 -2.34
N GLU A 23 4.39 34.14 -1.47
CA GLU A 23 5.41 33.62 -0.57
C GLU A 23 4.81 32.84 0.60
N GLY A 24 3.72 33.31 1.20
CA GLY A 24 2.98 32.57 2.24
C GLY A 24 2.31 31.29 1.71
N ALA A 25 1.79 31.33 0.48
CA ALA A 25 1.24 30.15 -0.18
C ALA A 25 2.33 29.13 -0.55
N ARG A 26 3.49 29.59 -1.02
CA ARG A 26 4.67 28.74 -1.29
C ARG A 26 5.25 28.15 -0.01
N GLU A 27 5.28 28.89 1.09
CA GLU A 27 5.77 28.42 2.38
C GLU A 27 4.83 27.36 2.99
N GLN A 28 3.51 27.59 2.94
CA GLN A 28 2.53 26.58 3.35
C GLN A 28 2.58 25.33 2.47
N GLN A 29 2.79 25.48 1.15
CA GLN A 29 2.98 24.36 0.25
C GLN A 29 4.28 23.61 0.54
N ALA A 30 5.38 24.29 0.86
CA ALA A 30 6.65 23.67 1.24
C ALA A 30 6.56 22.92 2.58
N ILE A 31 5.86 23.49 3.57
CA ILE A 31 5.61 22.83 4.86
C ILE A 31 4.74 21.59 4.68
N ALA A 32 3.66 21.67 3.90
CA ALA A 32 2.80 20.53 3.58
C ALA A 32 3.54 19.43 2.82
N SER A 33 4.37 19.81 1.85
CA SER A 33 5.24 18.90 1.08
C SER A 33 6.22 18.17 2.00
N LYS A 34 6.87 18.91 2.90
CA LYS A 34 7.83 18.36 3.87
C LYS A 34 7.16 17.42 4.87
N ALA A 35 5.98 17.78 5.37
CA ALA A 35 5.19 16.92 6.25
C ALA A 35 4.76 15.62 5.56
N ALA A 36 4.28 15.70 4.31
CA ALA A 36 3.94 14.53 3.50
C ALA A 36 5.16 13.63 3.23
N MET A 37 6.33 14.24 2.96
CA MET A 37 7.60 13.53 2.79
C MET A 37 8.00 12.78 4.07
N MET A 38 7.92 13.42 5.24
CA MET A 38 8.25 12.78 6.51
C MET A 38 7.27 11.64 6.84
N GLN A 39 5.98 11.84 6.61
CA GLN A 39 4.97 10.79 6.81
C GLN A 39 5.20 9.58 5.91
N ASN A 40 5.52 9.79 4.62
CA ASN A 40 5.86 8.70 3.70
C ASN A 40 7.11 7.94 4.15
N ARG A 41 8.13 8.65 4.65
CA ARG A 41 9.37 8.03 5.14
C ARG A 41 9.12 7.18 6.38
N ALA A 42 8.33 7.70 7.32
CA ALA A 42 7.92 6.96 8.51
C ALA A 42 7.07 5.71 8.15
N ALA A 43 6.11 5.85 7.23
CA ALA A 43 5.29 4.74 6.76
C ALA A 43 6.14 3.65 6.08
N GLN A 44 7.15 4.03 5.31
CA GLN A 44 8.05 3.07 4.66
C GLN A 44 8.95 2.34 5.65
N GLN A 45 9.45 3.00 6.70
CA GLN A 45 10.33 2.38 7.69
C GLN A 45 9.69 1.16 8.36
N TYR A 46 8.37 1.19 8.60
CA TYR A 46 7.63 0.10 9.24
C TYR A 46 6.82 -0.76 8.27
N SER A 47 6.99 -0.56 6.95
CA SER A 47 6.27 -1.31 5.92
C SER A 47 6.53 -2.82 5.97
N ALA A 48 5.63 -3.62 5.40
CA ALA A 48 5.81 -5.07 5.29
C ALA A 48 7.15 -5.44 4.60
N ARG A 49 7.52 -4.67 3.57
CA ARG A 49 8.79 -4.82 2.84
C ARG A 49 10.02 -4.75 3.75
N ASN A 50 10.02 -3.87 4.75
CA ASN A 50 11.17 -3.62 5.61
C ASN A 50 11.10 -4.35 6.95
N SER A 51 9.90 -4.68 7.42
CA SER A 51 9.68 -5.25 8.75
C SER A 51 9.49 -6.77 8.74
N LEU A 52 9.10 -7.37 7.61
CA LEU A 52 8.72 -8.78 7.55
C LEU A 52 9.71 -9.62 6.75
N GLN A 53 9.86 -10.88 7.17
CA GLN A 53 10.50 -11.91 6.37
C GLN A 53 9.54 -12.42 5.27
N TYR A 54 9.18 -11.58 4.31
CA TYR A 54 8.11 -11.86 3.34
C TYR A 54 8.50 -12.84 2.22
N TRP A 55 9.78 -13.17 2.05
CA TRP A 55 10.21 -14.15 1.04
C TRP A 55 9.95 -15.57 1.52
N GLY A 56 9.62 -16.47 0.59
CA GLY A 56 9.39 -17.88 0.82
C GLY A 56 8.17 -18.42 0.06
N ARG A 57 7.80 -19.66 0.41
CA ARG A 57 6.66 -20.37 -0.18
C ARG A 57 5.38 -20.10 0.60
N TYR A 58 4.31 -19.79 -0.10
CA TYR A 58 2.97 -19.55 0.41
C TYR A 58 1.99 -20.51 -0.24
N GLN A 59 1.07 -21.07 0.54
CA GLN A 59 0.03 -21.99 0.04
C GLN A 59 -1.33 -21.74 0.72
N ALA A 60 -2.41 -22.06 0.01
CA ALA A 60 -3.74 -22.03 0.62
C ALA A 60 -3.83 -23.04 1.78
N SER A 61 -4.36 -22.61 2.93
CA SER A 61 -4.32 -23.41 4.17
C SER A 61 -5.30 -24.57 4.23
N SER A 62 -6.34 -24.55 3.39
CA SER A 62 -7.52 -25.43 3.55
C SER A 62 -7.57 -26.63 2.60
N VAL A 63 -6.62 -26.79 1.69
CA VAL A 63 -6.67 -27.86 0.69
C VAL A 63 -5.27 -28.40 0.47
N ARG A 64 -5.05 -29.64 0.95
CA ARG A 64 -3.75 -30.34 0.87
C ARG A 64 -3.26 -30.54 -0.58
N ASP A 65 -4.18 -30.41 -1.55
CA ASP A 65 -3.96 -30.61 -2.99
C ASP A 65 -4.34 -29.38 -3.84
N ASP A 66 -4.41 -28.17 -3.27
CA ASP A 66 -4.58 -26.98 -4.09
C ASP A 66 -3.21 -26.52 -4.61
N PRO A 67 -2.96 -26.62 -5.93
CA PRO A 67 -1.66 -26.26 -6.47
C PRO A 67 -1.41 -24.75 -6.42
N TYR A 68 -2.37 -23.95 -5.90
CA TYR A 68 -2.25 -22.51 -5.69
C TYR A 68 -1.12 -22.15 -4.72
N VAL A 69 0.08 -22.03 -5.27
CA VAL A 69 1.33 -21.80 -4.56
C VAL A 69 2.01 -20.55 -5.11
N VAL A 70 2.46 -19.68 -4.22
CA VAL A 70 3.27 -18.51 -4.55
C VAL A 70 4.62 -18.65 -3.86
N HIS A 71 5.71 -18.55 -4.60
CA HIS A 71 7.06 -18.39 -4.07
C HIS A 71 7.52 -16.96 -4.37
N LEU A 72 7.91 -16.21 -3.34
CA LEU A 72 8.57 -14.91 -3.49
C LEU A 72 10.04 -15.05 -3.09
N ASP A 73 10.95 -14.71 -3.99
CA ASP A 73 12.40 -14.72 -3.75
C ASP A 73 12.89 -13.36 -3.23
N ARG A 74 14.13 -13.27 -2.74
CA ARG A 74 14.68 -12.00 -2.20
C ARG A 74 15.10 -11.00 -3.27
N ASP A 75 15.40 -11.50 -4.47
CA ASP A 75 15.86 -10.77 -5.65
C ASP A 75 14.70 -10.26 -6.51
N THR A 76 13.51 -10.18 -5.95
CA THR A 76 12.29 -9.70 -6.59
C THR A 76 11.70 -10.60 -7.66
N THR A 77 12.16 -11.86 -7.79
CA THR A 77 11.50 -12.85 -8.64
C THR A 77 10.38 -13.58 -7.92
N PHE A 78 9.45 -14.15 -8.70
CA PHE A 78 8.46 -15.06 -8.16
C PHE A 78 8.28 -16.31 -9.03
N ARG A 79 7.74 -17.35 -8.39
CA ARG A 79 7.11 -18.49 -9.05
C ARG A 79 5.69 -18.64 -8.54
N PHE A 80 4.73 -18.65 -9.45
CA PHE A 80 3.31 -18.82 -9.16
C PHE A 80 2.78 -20.05 -9.88
N VAL A 81 2.12 -20.92 -9.14
CA VAL A 81 1.43 -22.08 -9.68
C VAL A 81 -0.06 -21.89 -9.41
N PRO A 82 -0.87 -21.48 -10.39
CA PRO A 82 -2.33 -21.47 -10.28
C PRO A 82 -2.95 -22.88 -10.27
N ARG A 83 -4.29 -22.93 -10.18
CA ARG A 83 -5.06 -24.17 -10.07
C ARG A 83 -4.85 -25.15 -11.23
N ASP A 84 -4.62 -24.63 -12.44
CA ASP A 84 -4.40 -25.43 -13.65
C ASP A 84 -3.01 -26.11 -13.67
N GLY A 85 -2.14 -25.82 -12.70
CA GLY A 85 -0.81 -26.40 -12.56
C GLY A 85 0.25 -25.76 -13.47
N ALA A 86 -0.12 -24.79 -14.32
CA ALA A 86 0.85 -24.06 -15.11
C ALA A 86 1.80 -23.29 -14.18
N THR A 87 3.10 -23.28 -14.49
CA THR A 87 4.05 -22.47 -13.71
C THR A 87 4.27 -21.15 -14.42
N ILE A 88 3.99 -20.06 -13.71
CA ILE A 88 4.23 -18.69 -14.16
C ILE A 88 5.40 -18.14 -13.35
N THR A 89 6.33 -17.48 -14.02
CA THR A 89 7.47 -16.81 -13.39
C THR A 89 7.55 -15.37 -13.85
N GLY A 90 8.27 -14.54 -13.10
CA GLY A 90 8.46 -13.15 -13.43
C GLY A 90 8.99 -12.36 -12.24
N ILE A 91 8.69 -11.07 -12.22
CA ILE A 91 9.11 -10.15 -11.17
C ILE A 91 7.92 -9.67 -10.36
N TYR A 92 8.16 -9.30 -9.11
CA TYR A 92 7.17 -8.61 -8.30
C TYR A 92 7.62 -7.20 -7.93
N GLN A 93 6.66 -6.28 -7.89
CA GLN A 93 6.88 -4.88 -7.58
C GLN A 93 6.09 -4.51 -6.33
N TRP A 94 6.77 -3.83 -5.40
CA TRP A 94 6.11 -3.24 -4.24
C TRP A 94 5.36 -1.97 -4.63
N ASP A 95 4.23 -1.73 -3.99
CA ASP A 95 3.60 -0.42 -4.01
C ASP A 95 4.39 0.60 -3.17
N LEU A 96 4.00 1.88 -3.26
CA LEU A 96 4.67 2.97 -2.54
C LEU A 96 4.63 2.81 -1.01
N SER A 97 3.59 2.14 -0.49
CA SER A 97 3.44 1.85 0.93
C SER A 97 4.34 0.72 1.42
N GLY A 98 4.88 -0.11 0.51
CA GLY A 98 5.64 -1.31 0.85
C GLY A 98 4.79 -2.37 1.54
N SER A 99 3.47 -2.37 1.33
CA SER A 99 2.52 -3.32 1.93
C SER A 99 1.93 -4.30 0.91
N ASN A 100 1.93 -3.91 -0.37
CA ASN A 100 1.35 -4.71 -1.44
C ASN A 100 2.41 -5.08 -2.47
N VAL A 101 2.31 -6.30 -3.01
CA VAL A 101 3.12 -6.77 -4.14
C VAL A 101 2.24 -7.02 -5.36
N THR A 102 2.70 -6.59 -6.53
CA THR A 102 2.11 -6.89 -7.83
C THR A 102 3.02 -7.87 -8.56
N LEU A 103 2.51 -9.05 -8.89
CA LEU A 103 3.23 -10.04 -9.68
C LEU A 103 3.06 -9.73 -11.17
N LYS A 104 4.15 -9.71 -11.93
CA LYS A 104 4.17 -9.45 -13.36
C LYS A 104 5.01 -10.46 -14.11
N ASP A 105 4.47 -11.03 -15.18
CA ASP A 105 5.24 -11.94 -16.03
C ASP A 105 6.27 -11.19 -16.91
N ASP A 106 6.97 -11.95 -17.75
CA ASP A 106 7.95 -11.47 -18.73
C ASP A 106 7.39 -10.49 -19.77
N ARG A 107 6.05 -10.44 -19.91
CA ARG A 107 5.34 -9.54 -20.83
C ARG A 107 4.71 -8.34 -20.11
N ASP A 108 5.15 -8.05 -18.88
CA ASP A 108 4.62 -6.99 -18.00
C ASP A 108 3.11 -7.17 -17.67
N ARG A 109 2.54 -8.36 -17.90
CA ARG A 109 1.13 -8.61 -17.58
C ARG A 109 0.98 -8.85 -16.09
N ILE A 110 0.00 -8.18 -15.50
CA ILE A 110 -0.32 -8.36 -14.08
C ILE A 110 -0.96 -9.73 -13.89
N ILE A 111 -0.28 -10.58 -13.11
CA ILE A 111 -0.73 -11.93 -12.79
C ILE A 111 -1.62 -11.94 -11.56
N ALA A 112 -1.21 -11.24 -10.50
CA ALA A 112 -1.94 -11.14 -9.24
C ALA A 112 -1.43 -9.96 -8.41
N ARG A 113 -2.24 -9.52 -7.45
CA ARG A 113 -1.84 -8.56 -6.42
C ARG A 113 -2.09 -9.12 -5.04
N PHE A 114 -1.14 -8.93 -4.14
CA PHE A 114 -1.24 -9.40 -2.77
C PHE A 114 -0.92 -8.31 -1.76
N PHE A 115 -1.72 -8.26 -0.70
CA PHE A 115 -1.33 -7.65 0.56
C PHE A 115 -0.41 -8.62 1.32
N VAL A 116 0.69 -8.10 1.87
CA VAL A 116 1.69 -8.89 2.60
C VAL A 116 1.52 -8.69 4.10
N GLY A 117 1.29 -9.78 4.82
CA GLY A 117 1.22 -9.81 6.28
C GLY A 117 2.24 -10.78 6.88
N GLU A 118 2.31 -10.80 8.21
CA GLU A 118 3.22 -11.70 8.91
C GLU A 118 2.83 -13.17 8.66
N ASN A 119 3.71 -13.90 7.98
CA ASN A 119 3.50 -15.31 7.61
C ASN A 119 2.29 -15.59 6.70
N TYR A 120 1.74 -14.58 6.02
CA TYR A 120 0.71 -14.78 5.01
C TYR A 120 0.73 -13.72 3.91
N ILE A 121 0.12 -14.05 2.77
CA ILE A 121 -0.26 -13.08 1.74
C ILE A 121 -1.75 -13.22 1.46
N ARG A 122 -2.42 -12.11 1.19
CA ARG A 122 -3.85 -12.09 0.86
C ARG A 122 -4.06 -11.49 -0.52
N ARG A 123 -4.76 -12.20 -1.40
CA ARG A 123 -5.05 -11.68 -2.75
C ARG A 123 -6.01 -10.49 -2.66
N ILE A 124 -5.69 -9.41 -3.38
CA ILE A 124 -6.46 -8.14 -3.35
C ILE A 124 -6.98 -7.71 -4.72
N ASP A 125 -6.58 -8.37 -5.80
CA ASP A 125 -7.18 -8.15 -7.11
C ASP A 125 -8.53 -8.88 -7.22
N LYS A 126 -9.46 -8.25 -7.96
CA LYS A 126 -10.80 -8.81 -8.21
C LYS A 126 -10.69 -10.10 -9.02
N GLY A 127 -11.50 -11.10 -8.65
CA GLY A 127 -11.57 -12.35 -9.37
C GLY A 127 -12.01 -13.53 -8.50
N PRO A 128 -12.00 -14.76 -9.04
CA PRO A 128 -12.47 -15.97 -8.34
C PRO A 128 -11.68 -16.31 -7.05
N TRP A 129 -10.61 -15.58 -6.76
CA TRP A 129 -9.74 -15.79 -5.62
C TRP A 129 -9.53 -14.50 -4.81
N GLU A 130 -10.35 -13.48 -5.02
CA GLU A 130 -10.30 -12.25 -4.22
C GLU A 130 -10.41 -12.58 -2.73
N GLY A 131 -9.57 -11.93 -1.92
CA GLY A 131 -9.56 -12.10 -0.46
C GLY A 131 -8.96 -13.41 0.05
N ARG A 132 -8.54 -14.34 -0.83
CA ARG A 132 -7.93 -15.60 -0.39
C ARG A 132 -6.61 -15.36 0.34
N ILE A 133 -6.42 -16.07 1.44
CA ILE A 133 -5.20 -16.02 2.26
C ILE A 133 -4.35 -17.26 1.97
N LEU A 134 -3.10 -17.03 1.60
CA LEU A 134 -2.08 -18.06 1.50
C LEU A 134 -1.14 -17.89 2.69
N ARG A 135 -0.88 -18.98 3.41
CA ARG A 135 0.03 -18.99 4.56
C ARG A 135 1.42 -19.43 4.15
N LYS A 136 2.42 -18.82 4.77
CA LYS A 136 3.82 -19.19 4.58
C LYS A 136 4.03 -20.62 5.07
N VAL A 137 4.62 -21.44 4.22
CA VAL A 137 5.00 -22.81 4.54
C VAL A 137 6.27 -22.76 5.37
N MET A 138 6.12 -23.00 6.67
CA MET A 138 7.24 -23.08 7.60
C MET A 138 7.80 -24.50 7.53
N PHE A 139 8.92 -24.69 6.82
CA PHE A 139 9.67 -25.93 6.93
C PHE A 139 10.18 -26.04 8.36
N HIS A 140 9.53 -26.87 9.18
CA HIS A 140 10.14 -27.33 10.42
C HIS A 140 11.36 -28.14 10.00
N ARG A 141 12.57 -27.63 10.26
CA ARG A 141 13.73 -28.52 10.30
C ARG A 141 13.41 -29.58 11.35
N PRO A 142 13.50 -30.88 11.06
CA PRO A 142 13.55 -31.85 12.13
C PRO A 142 14.72 -31.45 13.03
N GLN A 143 14.46 -31.27 14.33
CA GLN A 143 15.55 -31.10 15.27
C GLN A 143 16.37 -32.40 15.29
N PRO A 144 17.71 -32.30 15.35
CA PRO A 144 18.58 -33.47 15.37
C PRO A 144 18.34 -34.36 16.59
#